data_AF-A0A132AHK8-F1
#
_entry.id   AF-A0A132AHK8-F1
#
_cell.length_a   1.000
_cell.length_b   1.000
_cell.length_c   1.000
_cell.angle_alpha   90.00
_cell.angle_beta   90.00
_cell.angle_gamma   90.00
#
_symmetry.space_group_name_H-M   'P 1'
#
loop_
_entity.id
_entity.type
_entity.pdbx_description
1 polymer ?
#
loop_
_entity_poly.entity_id
_entity_poly.type
_entity_poly.pdbx_seq_one_letter_code
_entity_poly.pdbx_strand_id
1 'polypeptide(L)'
;MSSRLQLQWCKEMLNCTNSTVLCHKIESNIDSLESIEDNPRLIQSIRLIRYEDLIEDIYGSIKELFDYLGISKIPYEWINRHTSKDDILRNPHSTYRNIRKQKLTKAHWDKRLTSELIEDIESVCSKVMSQLGFDLLDQASTEDFAEKSPLRTYYPLQRFSIQIKKNKD
;
A
#
# COMPACT_ATOMS: atom_id res chain seq x y z
N MET A 1 4.46 5.96 -5.85
CA MET A 1 4.87 7.26 -6.42
C MET A 1 3.71 8.12 -6.90
N SER A 2 2.81 7.60 -7.75
CA SER A 2 1.71 8.32 -8.43
C SER A 2 0.96 9.38 -7.60
N SER A 3 0.58 9.08 -6.35
CA SER A 3 -0.14 10.05 -5.50
C SER A 3 0.68 11.27 -5.09
N ARG A 4 1.99 11.12 -4.91
CA ARG A 4 2.89 12.19 -4.42
C ARG A 4 3.40 13.07 -5.55
N LEU A 5 3.58 12.53 -6.77
CA LEU A 5 4.06 13.30 -7.93
C LEU A 5 3.17 14.49 -8.30
N GLN A 6 1.93 14.51 -7.82
CA GLN A 6 1.00 15.64 -7.97
C GLN A 6 1.36 16.84 -7.08
N LEU A 7 2.23 16.66 -6.08
CA LEU A 7 2.59 17.66 -5.09
C LEU A 7 3.88 18.38 -5.50
N GLN A 8 3.89 19.72 -5.40
CA GLN A 8 5.05 20.50 -5.85
C GLN A 8 6.34 20.15 -5.10
N TRP A 9 6.27 20.07 -3.77
CA TRP A 9 7.44 19.69 -2.95
C TRP A 9 7.99 18.31 -3.31
N CYS A 10 7.15 17.39 -3.80
CA CYS A 10 7.58 16.04 -4.16
C CYS A 10 8.40 16.06 -5.46
N LYS A 11 8.02 16.90 -6.42
CA LYS A 11 8.68 16.95 -7.75
C LYS A 11 10.15 17.35 -7.66
N GLU A 12 10.52 18.09 -6.63
CA GLU A 12 11.88 18.60 -6.42
C GLU A 12 12.73 17.67 -5.52
N MET A 13 12.13 16.64 -4.92
CA MET A 13 12.82 15.76 -3.98
C MET A 13 13.08 14.36 -4.55
N LEU A 14 14.36 14.00 -4.61
CA LEU A 14 14.81 12.66 -5.02
C LEU A 14 14.15 11.52 -4.24
N ASN A 15 13.88 11.75 -2.95
CA ASN A 15 13.22 10.76 -2.09
C ASN A 15 11.78 10.42 -2.50
N CYS A 16 11.20 11.16 -3.45
CA CYS A 16 9.85 10.92 -3.95
C CYS A 16 9.80 10.68 -5.47
N THR A 17 10.75 11.20 -6.24
CA THR A 17 10.79 11.06 -7.71
C THR A 17 11.67 9.93 -8.20
N ASN A 18 12.64 9.47 -7.41
CA ASN A 18 13.58 8.44 -7.83
C ASN A 18 13.13 7.05 -7.35
N SER A 19 12.87 6.15 -8.31
CA SER A 19 12.40 4.78 -8.05
C SER A 19 13.40 3.96 -7.23
N THR A 20 14.70 4.08 -7.49
CA THR A 20 15.77 3.41 -6.72
C THR A 20 15.75 3.78 -5.25
N VAL A 21 15.71 5.08 -4.94
CA VAL A 21 15.67 5.55 -3.55
C VAL A 21 14.42 5.06 -2.83
N LEU A 22 13.28 5.03 -3.51
CA LEU A 22 12.03 4.55 -2.92
C LEU A 22 12.03 3.04 -2.70
N CYS A 23 12.50 2.26 -3.67
CA CYS A 23 12.46 0.81 -3.58
C CYS A 23 13.48 0.26 -2.59
N HIS A 24 14.68 0.85 -2.50
CA HIS A 24 15.61 0.51 -1.41
C HIS A 24 15.03 0.80 -0.02
N LYS A 25 14.23 1.86 0.14
CA LYS A 25 13.57 2.14 1.43
C LYS A 25 12.50 1.12 1.77
N ILE A 26 11.75 0.65 0.78
CA ILE A 26 10.75 -0.40 0.99
C ILE A 26 11.44 -1.73 1.30
N GLU A 27 12.47 -2.09 0.54
CA GLU A 27 13.30 -3.27 0.78
C GLU A 27 13.87 -3.27 2.20
N SER A 28 14.50 -2.18 2.62
CA SER A 28 15.04 -2.04 3.98
C SER A 28 13.97 -2.20 5.07
N ASN A 29 12.71 -1.78 4.81
CA ASN A 29 11.61 -2.00 5.75
C ASN A 29 11.18 -3.47 5.79
N ILE A 30 11.17 -4.16 4.64
CA ILE A 30 10.89 -5.60 4.56
C ILE A 30 11.96 -6.37 5.33
N ASP A 31 13.24 -6.11 5.06
CA ASP A 31 14.38 -6.74 5.75
C ASP A 31 14.29 -6.53 7.27
N SER A 32 13.88 -5.34 7.70
CA SER A 32 13.69 -5.02 9.12
C SER A 32 12.57 -5.85 9.74
N LEU A 33 11.46 -6.07 9.01
CA LEU A 33 10.36 -6.92 9.48
C LEU A 33 10.75 -8.40 9.52
N GLU A 34 11.49 -8.89 8.53
CA GLU A 34 12.01 -10.27 8.49
C GLU A 34 12.99 -10.50 9.65
N SER A 35 13.84 -9.53 9.99
CA SER A 35 14.82 -9.65 11.08
C SER A 35 14.22 -9.88 12.47
N ILE A 36 12.92 -9.59 12.66
CA ILE A 36 12.20 -9.76 13.92
C ILE A 36 11.16 -10.88 13.87
N GLU A 37 11.04 -11.59 12.75
CA GLU A 37 10.05 -12.66 12.54
C GLU A 37 10.23 -13.81 13.54
N ASP A 38 11.48 -14.15 13.84
CA ASP A 38 11.84 -15.20 14.80
C ASP A 38 11.63 -14.81 16.27
N ASN A 39 11.16 -13.59 16.56
CA ASN A 39 10.83 -13.15 17.91
C ASN A 39 9.31 -13.20 18.13
N PRO A 40 8.77 -14.25 18.81
CA PRO A 40 7.33 -14.45 18.94
C PRO A 40 6.64 -13.29 19.68
N ARG A 41 7.34 -12.61 20.59
CA ARG A 41 6.76 -11.47 21.33
C ARG A 41 6.64 -10.24 20.44
N LEU A 42 7.66 -9.96 19.63
CA LEU A 42 7.64 -8.81 18.72
C LEU A 42 6.64 -9.03 17.59
N ILE A 43 6.65 -10.21 16.96
CA ILE A 43 5.76 -10.46 15.82
C ILE A 43 4.28 -10.44 16.23
N GLN A 44 3.93 -10.91 17.43
CA GLN A 44 2.57 -10.81 17.96
C GLN A 44 2.13 -9.37 18.27
N SER A 45 3.10 -8.46 18.44
CA SER A 45 2.85 -7.03 18.68
C SER A 45 2.77 -6.19 17.40
N ILE A 46 2.95 -6.81 16.23
CA ILE A 46 2.89 -6.15 14.93
C ILE A 46 1.65 -6.58 14.15
N ARG A 47 0.92 -5.59 13.63
CA ARG A 47 -0.18 -5.80 12.66
C ARG A 47 0.18 -5.12 11.36
N LEU A 48 0.35 -5.92 10.30
CA LEU A 48 0.53 -5.40 8.95
C LEU A 48 -0.83 -5.08 8.35
N ILE A 49 -0.96 -3.87 7.79
CA ILE A 49 -2.15 -3.40 7.09
C ILE A 49 -1.71 -2.84 5.75
N ARG A 50 -2.28 -3.37 4.66
CA ARG A 50 -2.09 -2.79 3.33
C ARG A 50 -3.06 -1.65 3.12
N TYR A 51 -2.60 -0.61 2.46
CA TYR A 51 -3.44 0.53 2.11
C TYR A 51 -4.62 0.10 1.23
N GLU A 52 -4.35 -0.84 0.33
CA GLU A 52 -5.27 -1.42 -0.66
C GLU A 52 -6.44 -2.17 -0.02
N ASP A 53 -6.19 -2.87 1.09
CA ASP A 53 -7.21 -3.58 1.86
C ASP A 53 -7.99 -2.60 2.74
N LEU A 54 -7.27 -1.67 3.38
CA LEU A 54 -7.86 -0.63 4.24
C LEU A 54 -8.88 0.23 3.49
N ILE A 55 -8.57 0.64 2.26
CA ILE A 55 -9.52 1.44 1.49
C ILE A 55 -10.68 0.61 0.93
N GLU A 56 -10.52 -0.71 0.78
CA GLU A 56 -11.56 -1.60 0.29
C GLU A 56 -12.69 -1.76 1.30
N ASP A 57 -12.34 -2.04 2.56
CA ASP A 57 -13.28 -2.03 3.68
C ASP A 57 -12.68 -1.29 4.87
N ILE A 58 -12.90 0.03 4.91
CA ILE A 58 -12.34 0.83 5.99
C ILE A 58 -12.99 0.53 7.33
N TYR A 59 -14.30 0.24 7.36
CA TYR A 59 -15.00 0.05 8.62
C TYR A 59 -14.63 -1.29 9.23
N GLY A 60 -14.55 -2.35 8.42
CA GLY A 60 -14.02 -3.64 8.84
C GLY A 60 -12.55 -3.55 9.27
N SER A 61 -11.69 -2.96 8.44
CA SER A 61 -10.25 -2.83 8.75
C SER A 61 -9.97 -2.03 10.02
N ILE A 62 -10.70 -0.94 10.24
CA ILE A 62 -10.58 -0.15 11.47
C ILE A 62 -11.09 -0.94 12.67
N LYS A 63 -12.22 -1.66 12.53
CA LYS A 63 -12.71 -2.51 13.60
C LYS A 63 -11.67 -3.55 14.00
N GLU A 64 -11.09 -4.25 13.03
CA GLU A 64 -10.02 -5.23 13.29
C GLU A 64 -8.80 -4.60 13.96
N LEU A 65 -8.38 -3.40 13.54
CA LEU A 65 -7.28 -2.68 14.15
C LEU A 65 -7.58 -2.28 15.61
N PHE A 66 -8.80 -1.80 15.87
CA PHE A 66 -9.22 -1.41 17.22
C PHE A 66 -9.34 -2.63 18.14
N ASP A 67 -9.89 -3.74 17.63
CA ASP A 67 -9.95 -5.02 18.35
C ASP A 67 -8.53 -5.51 18.69
N TYR A 68 -7.61 -5.43 17.72
CA TYR A 68 -6.20 -5.78 17.91
C TYR A 68 -5.51 -4.92 18.97
N LEU A 69 -5.81 -3.62 19.02
CA LEU A 69 -5.28 -2.68 20.02
C LEU A 69 -6.00 -2.76 21.38
N GLY A 70 -7.07 -3.54 21.51
CA GLY A 70 -7.89 -3.59 22.72
C GLY A 70 -8.70 -2.31 22.98
N ILE A 71 -8.99 -1.52 21.94
CA ILE A 71 -9.73 -0.25 22.05
C ILE A 71 -11.20 -0.48 21.67
N SER A 72 -12.11 -0.34 22.64
CA SER A 72 -13.54 -0.62 22.41
C SER A 72 -14.31 0.48 21.67
N LYS A 73 -13.87 1.74 21.77
CA LYS A 73 -14.61 2.89 21.23
C LYS A 73 -14.02 3.35 19.90
N ILE A 74 -14.65 2.94 18.80
CA ILE A 74 -14.29 3.36 17.44
C ILE A 74 -14.94 4.70 17.10
N PRO A 75 -14.19 5.74 16.69
CA PRO A 75 -14.73 7.06 16.38
C PRO A 75 -15.29 7.14 14.95
N TYR A 76 -16.35 6.38 14.66
CA TYR A 76 -16.92 6.24 13.31
C TYR A 76 -17.28 7.57 12.63
N GLU A 77 -17.81 8.53 13.39
CA GLU A 77 -18.13 9.87 12.85
C GLU A 77 -16.88 10.62 12.38
N TRP A 78 -15.81 10.57 13.17
CA TRP A 78 -14.53 11.18 12.81
C TRP A 78 -13.98 10.49 11.56
N ILE A 79 -14.02 9.16 11.51
CA ILE A 79 -13.57 8.38 10.36
C ILE A 79 -14.34 8.81 9.12
N ASN A 80 -15.67 8.74 9.14
CA ASN A 80 -16.53 9.13 8.02
C ASN A 80 -16.27 10.58 7.55
N ARG A 81 -16.10 11.51 8.49
CA ARG A 81 -15.79 12.91 8.16
C ARG A 81 -14.45 13.05 7.44
N HIS A 82 -13.43 12.32 7.86
CA HIS A 82 -12.09 12.37 7.25
C HIS A 82 -11.98 11.52 5.99
N THR A 83 -12.92 10.61 5.74
CA THR A 83 -12.84 9.67 4.62
C THR A 83 -13.77 9.97 3.47
N SER A 84 -14.61 11.01 3.62
CA SER A 84 -15.58 11.46 2.62
C SER A 84 -15.10 12.68 1.81
N LYS A 85 -14.05 13.37 2.25
CA LYS A 85 -13.50 14.57 1.61
C LYS A 85 -12.05 14.36 1.20
N ASP A 86 -11.62 15.08 0.17
CA ASP A 86 -10.25 15.05 -0.32
C ASP A 86 -9.69 16.47 -0.33
N ASP A 87 -8.56 16.67 0.32
CA ASP A 87 -7.82 17.93 0.30
C ASP A 87 -6.32 17.71 0.06
N ILE A 88 -5.92 16.54 -0.45
CA ILE A 88 -4.50 16.13 -0.60
C ILE A 88 -3.66 17.17 -1.35
N LEU A 89 -4.22 17.84 -2.37
CA LEU A 89 -3.50 18.85 -3.15
C LEU A 89 -3.36 20.19 -2.42
N ARG A 90 -4.26 20.49 -1.47
CA ARG A 90 -4.29 21.74 -0.71
C ARG A 90 -3.54 21.60 0.62
N ASN A 91 -3.70 20.47 1.29
CA ASN A 91 -3.03 20.14 2.53
C ASN A 91 -2.61 18.66 2.51
N PRO A 92 -1.44 18.35 1.94
CA PRO A 92 -0.95 16.97 1.83
C PRO A 92 -0.79 16.26 3.18
N HIS A 93 -0.63 17.02 4.26
CA HIS A 93 -0.44 16.53 5.61
C HIS A 93 -1.73 16.42 6.42
N SER A 94 -2.88 16.72 5.82
CA SER A 94 -4.18 16.51 6.46
C SER A 94 -4.48 15.01 6.64
N THR A 95 -5.52 14.72 7.42
CA THR A 95 -6.14 13.38 7.53
C THR A 95 -7.27 13.15 6.52
N TYR A 96 -7.67 14.13 5.71
CA TYR A 96 -8.82 14.02 4.81
C TYR A 96 -8.47 13.27 3.52
N ARG A 97 -9.08 12.11 3.28
CA ARG A 97 -8.88 11.28 2.07
C ARG A 97 -10.20 10.69 1.60
N ASN A 98 -10.68 11.09 0.42
CA ASN A 98 -11.93 10.55 -0.11
C ASN A 98 -11.74 9.09 -0.57
N ILE A 99 -12.22 8.13 0.22
CA ILE A 99 -11.98 6.70 -0.04
C ILE A 99 -12.56 6.25 -1.37
N ARG A 100 -13.74 6.74 -1.77
CA ARG A 100 -14.33 6.37 -3.06
C ARG A 100 -13.41 6.76 -4.21
N LYS A 101 -12.84 7.97 -4.16
CA LYS A 101 -11.85 8.44 -5.12
C LYS A 101 -10.53 7.65 -5.03
N GLN A 102 -10.11 7.25 -3.84
CA GLN A 102 -8.91 6.43 -3.67
C GLN A 102 -9.08 5.01 -4.22
N LYS A 103 -10.23 4.36 -4.01
CA LYS A 103 -10.56 3.06 -4.63
C LYS A 103 -10.48 3.13 -6.15
N LEU A 104 -11.04 4.20 -6.74
CA LEU A 104 -10.93 4.43 -8.19
C LEU A 104 -9.48 4.69 -8.60
N THR A 105 -8.70 5.43 -7.82
CA THR A 105 -7.31 5.76 -8.15
C THR A 105 -6.36 4.56 -8.00
N LYS A 106 -6.61 3.65 -7.05
CA LYS A 106 -5.88 2.37 -6.89
C LYS A 106 -5.83 1.63 -8.22
N ALA A 107 -6.95 1.52 -8.94
CA ALA A 107 -7.02 0.85 -10.24
C ALA A 107 -6.38 1.62 -11.42
N HIS A 108 -5.78 2.79 -11.19
CA HIS A 108 -5.41 3.71 -12.27
C HIS A 108 -4.08 4.44 -12.04
N TRP A 109 -3.19 3.92 -11.18
CA TRP A 109 -1.90 4.56 -10.94
C TRP A 109 -1.02 4.54 -12.19
N ASP A 110 -1.10 3.46 -12.96
CA ASP A 110 -0.47 3.22 -14.27
C ASP A 110 -0.90 4.27 -15.30
N LYS A 111 -2.19 4.62 -15.35
CA LYS A 111 -2.71 5.66 -16.24
C LYS A 111 -2.22 7.08 -15.90
N ARG A 112 -1.56 7.26 -14.75
CA ARG A 112 -1.03 8.56 -14.30
C ARG A 112 0.48 8.66 -14.42
N LEU A 113 1.16 7.55 -14.73
CA LEU A 113 2.61 7.53 -14.96
C LEU A 113 2.88 7.38 -16.45
N THR A 114 4.04 7.84 -16.90
CA THR A 114 4.52 7.59 -18.26
C THR A 114 5.01 6.14 -18.35
N SER A 115 4.97 5.54 -19.54
CA SER A 115 5.50 4.19 -19.77
C SER A 115 6.97 4.08 -19.36
N GLU A 116 7.79 5.10 -19.67
CA GLU A 116 9.19 5.18 -19.23
C GLU A 116 9.34 5.10 -17.71
N LEU A 117 8.48 5.80 -16.96
CA LEU A 117 8.53 5.77 -15.50
C LEU A 117 8.01 4.44 -14.93
N ILE A 118 7.05 3.80 -15.61
CA ILE A 118 6.61 2.45 -15.25
C ILE A 118 7.76 1.46 -15.44
N GLU A 119 8.43 1.51 -16.59
CA GLU A 119 9.58 0.65 -16.90
C GLU A 119 10.74 0.86 -15.92
N ASP A 120 11.06 2.09 -15.57
CA ASP A 120 12.06 2.43 -14.54
C ASP A 120 11.69 1.83 -13.18
N ILE A 121 10.44 2.01 -12.75
CA ILE A 121 9.93 1.42 -11.51
C ILE A 121 10.03 -0.11 -11.56
N GLU A 122 9.51 -0.76 -12.59
CA GLU A 122 9.50 -2.22 -12.66
C GLU A 122 10.91 -2.81 -12.73
N SER A 123 11.80 -2.19 -13.52
CA SER A 123 13.19 -2.61 -13.62
C SER A 123 13.89 -2.57 -12.26
N VAL A 124 13.71 -1.49 -11.50
CA VAL A 124 14.42 -1.27 -10.24
C VAL A 124 13.75 -1.95 -9.05
N CYS A 125 12.42 -2.05 -9.06
CA CYS A 125 11.62 -2.48 -7.93
C CYS A 125 11.11 -3.91 -8.07
N SER A 126 11.43 -4.62 -9.15
CA SER A 126 10.94 -5.98 -9.44
C SER A 126 11.04 -6.94 -8.25
N LYS A 127 12.20 -6.98 -7.58
CA LYS A 127 12.42 -7.82 -6.39
C LYS A 127 11.42 -7.49 -5.28
N VAL A 128 11.32 -6.21 -4.90
CA VAL A 128 10.44 -5.74 -3.83
C VAL A 128 8.97 -5.91 -4.20
N MET A 129 8.61 -5.64 -5.45
CA MET A 129 7.26 -5.86 -5.96
C MET A 129 6.86 -7.33 -5.83
N SER A 130 7.76 -8.25 -6.19
CA SER A 130 7.54 -9.69 -6.01
C SER A 130 7.42 -10.09 -4.54
N GLN A 131 8.28 -9.57 -3.64
CA GLN A 131 8.17 -9.81 -2.19
C GLN A 131 6.83 -9.34 -1.61
N LEU A 132 6.25 -8.28 -2.16
CA LEU A 132 4.94 -7.74 -1.76
C LEU A 132 3.75 -8.40 -2.49
N GLY A 133 4.00 -9.33 -3.40
CA GLY A 133 2.98 -10.05 -4.16
C GLY A 133 2.37 -9.27 -5.33
N PHE A 134 3.11 -8.31 -5.90
CA PHE A 134 2.71 -7.61 -7.12
C PHE A 134 3.31 -8.26 -8.36
N ASP A 135 2.49 -8.41 -9.40
CA ASP A 135 2.93 -8.81 -10.73
C ASP A 135 3.55 -7.61 -11.47
N LEU A 136 4.48 -7.90 -12.40
CA LEU A 136 4.98 -6.92 -13.37
C LEU A 136 3.99 -6.80 -14.53
N LEU A 137 3.89 -5.63 -15.14
CA LEU A 137 3.07 -5.38 -16.31
C LEU A 137 3.63 -6.13 -17.52
N ASP A 138 2.75 -6.82 -18.25
CA ASP A 138 3.09 -7.40 -19.55
C ASP A 138 3.39 -6.28 -20.57
N GLN A 139 4.67 -6.08 -20.88
CA GLN A 139 5.13 -5.07 -21.84
C GLN A 139 4.65 -5.32 -23.30
N ALA A 140 4.03 -6.47 -23.58
CA ALA A 140 3.63 -6.91 -24.92
C ALA A 140 2.17 -6.61 -25.31
N SER A 141 1.33 -6.05 -24.43
CA SER A 141 -0.03 -5.64 -24.80
C SER A 141 -0.19 -4.13 -24.84
N THR A 142 -0.03 -3.56 -26.03
CA THR A 142 -0.51 -2.23 -26.43
C THR A 142 -2.04 -2.16 -26.58
N GLU A 143 -2.76 -3.23 -26.25
CA GLU A 143 -4.22 -3.24 -26.18
C GLU A 143 -4.68 -2.94 -24.75
N ASP A 144 -5.26 -1.76 -24.61
CA ASP A 144 -6.03 -1.22 -23.49
C ASP A 144 -5.58 -1.72 -22.09
N PHE A 145 -4.58 -1.03 -21.53
CA PHE A 145 -4.10 -1.17 -20.13
C PHE A 145 -5.22 -1.16 -19.06
N ALA A 146 -6.45 -0.80 -19.42
CA ALA A 146 -7.62 -0.84 -18.55
C ALA A 146 -7.99 -2.24 -18.05
N GLU A 147 -7.62 -3.32 -18.74
CA GLU A 147 -8.09 -4.67 -18.39
C GLU A 147 -7.08 -5.50 -17.58
N LYS A 148 -5.78 -5.14 -17.63
CA LYS A 148 -4.65 -5.93 -17.12
C LYS A 148 -3.76 -5.23 -16.09
N SER A 149 -4.27 -4.26 -15.33
CA SER A 149 -3.45 -3.70 -14.23
C SER A 149 -3.06 -4.84 -13.25
N PRO A 150 -1.80 -4.94 -12.79
CA PRO A 150 -1.29 -6.00 -11.91
C PRO A 150 -1.93 -6.01 -10.52
N LEU A 151 -2.82 -5.05 -10.26
CA LEU A 151 -3.69 -5.04 -9.08
C LEU A 151 -4.96 -5.90 -9.25
N ARG A 152 -5.20 -6.46 -10.44
CA ARG A 152 -6.40 -7.24 -10.77
C ARG A 152 -6.19 -8.75 -10.58
N THR A 153 -4.96 -9.24 -10.74
CA THR A 153 -4.52 -10.56 -10.27
C THR A 153 -4.20 -10.48 -8.78
N TYR A 154 -5.24 -10.15 -8.01
CA TYR A 154 -5.20 -10.19 -6.56
C TYR A 154 -5.05 -11.65 -6.14
N TYR A 155 -3.82 -12.09 -5.89
CA TYR A 155 -3.70 -12.96 -4.73
C TYR A 155 -4.09 -12.07 -3.55
N PRO A 156 -4.88 -12.58 -2.59
CA PRO A 156 -4.72 -12.08 -1.24
C PRO A 156 -3.20 -11.90 -1.01
N LEU A 157 -2.75 -11.04 -0.08
CA LEU A 157 -1.68 -11.62 0.71
C LEU A 157 -2.32 -12.95 1.11
N GLN A 158 -1.92 -14.10 0.50
CA GLN A 158 -1.80 -15.35 1.23
C GLN A 158 -1.32 -14.76 2.52
N ARG A 159 -2.22 -14.71 3.52
CA ARG A 159 -1.97 -14.01 4.79
C ARG A 159 -0.48 -14.19 4.98
N PHE A 160 0.31 -13.19 5.33
CA PHE A 160 1.56 -13.56 6.00
C PHE A 160 1.11 -14.55 7.06
N SER A 161 1.21 -15.81 6.67
CA SER A 161 0.45 -16.91 7.23
C SER A 161 1.59 -17.33 8.06
N ILE A 162 1.82 -16.51 9.07
CA ILE A 162 2.43 -16.91 10.29
C ILE A 162 1.45 -17.99 10.70
N GLN A 163 1.73 -19.18 10.17
CA GLN A 163 1.25 -20.44 10.64
C GLN A 163 1.83 -20.43 12.02
N ILE A 164 1.11 -19.79 12.95
CA ILE A 164 1.32 -19.98 14.36
C ILE A 164 1.04 -21.47 14.50
N LYS A 165 2.10 -22.27 14.39
CA LYS A 165 2.13 -23.61 14.95
C LYS A 165 1.83 -23.37 16.41
N LYS A 166 0.55 -23.46 16.76
CA LYS A 166 0.14 -23.69 18.13
C LYS A 166 0.78 -25.02 18.47
N ASN A 167 1.95 -24.97 19.10
CA ASN A 167 2.41 -26.09 19.90
C ASN A 167 1.32 -26.27 20.95
N LYS A 168 0.51 -27.33 20.77
CA LYS A 168 -0.29 -27.87 21.85
C LYS A 168 0.69 -28.56 22.79
N ASP A 169 0.58 -28.21 24.06
CA ASP A 169 1.17 -28.91 25.20
C ASP A 169 0.80 -30.40 25.20
#